data_AF-A0A519GZM7-F1
#
_entry.id   AF-A0A519GZM7-F1
#
_cell.length_a   1.000
_cell.length_b   1.000
_cell.length_c   1.000
_cell.angle_alpha   90.00
_cell.angle_beta   90.00
_cell.angle_gamma   90.00
#
_symmetry.space_group_name_H-M   'P 1'
#
loop_
_entity.id
_entity.type
_entity.pdbx_description
1 polymer ?
#
loop_
_entity_poly.entity_id
_entity_poly.type
_entity_poly.pdbx_seq_one_letter_code
_entity_poly.pdbx_strand_id
1 'polypeptide(L)'
;IFALTTDDVRSAADIFRPVFDATDGLDGRVSIEVSPDLAHDTGATVEEAKKLWATVDRPNALIKIPATKAGLPAITEVIAAGISVNVTLIFSLERYAAVIDAYLTGLERAREAGIDLSGIHSVASFFVSRVDTEVDKRLTAIGTEAALELKSLAGVANARLAYELFEKTFAEGRAQDLVSAGANVQRPLWASTGVKDPALPDTLYVTELVAPGTVNTMPEKTLEATFDHGVISGDTVTGAYAGAHDVFDRLAAVGVDLDDVTQLLEDEGVEKFIVSWHDLQATVTKALAGSAETSL
;
A
#
# COMPACT_ATOMS: atom_id res chain seq x y z
N ILE A 1 -5.56 14.26 18.51
CA ILE A 1 -5.05 13.40 17.42
C ILE A 1 -6.07 13.29 16.32
N PHE A 2 -7.23 12.64 16.53
CA PHE A 2 -8.28 12.51 15.50
C PHE A 2 -8.63 13.84 14.80
N ALA A 3 -8.93 14.91 15.55
CA ALA A 3 -9.21 16.21 14.95
C ALA A 3 -8.01 16.75 14.15
N LEU A 4 -6.81 16.73 14.73
CA LEU A 4 -5.58 17.19 14.07
C LEU A 4 -5.33 16.46 12.75
N THR A 5 -5.35 15.12 12.75
CA THR A 5 -5.04 14.34 11.54
C THR A 5 -6.13 14.47 10.48
N THR A 6 -7.40 14.59 10.87
CA THR A 6 -8.50 14.82 9.92
C THR A 6 -8.48 16.25 9.34
N ASP A 7 -8.10 17.26 10.12
CA ASP A 7 -7.95 18.64 9.65
C ASP A 7 -6.77 18.79 8.68
N ASP A 8 -5.63 18.15 8.98
CA ASP A 8 -4.45 18.12 8.08
C ASP A 8 -4.81 17.45 6.74
N VAL A 9 -5.47 16.29 6.80
CA VAL A 9 -5.89 15.55 5.60
C VAL A 9 -6.93 16.33 4.81
N ARG A 10 -7.90 16.99 5.46
CA ARG A 10 -8.87 17.86 4.78
C ARG A 10 -8.18 19.01 4.06
N SER A 11 -7.21 19.64 4.71
CA SER A 11 -6.44 20.75 4.13
C SER A 11 -5.60 20.30 2.94
N ALA A 12 -4.92 19.15 3.05
CA ALA A 12 -4.17 18.56 1.94
C ALA A 12 -5.10 18.15 0.78
N ALA A 13 -6.27 17.59 1.09
CA ALA A 13 -7.27 17.23 0.09
C ALA A 13 -7.76 18.47 -0.68
N ASP A 14 -7.92 19.62 -0.02
CA ASP A 14 -8.23 20.89 -0.68
C ASP A 14 -7.10 21.37 -1.60
N ILE A 15 -5.83 21.21 -1.19
CA ILE A 15 -4.66 21.54 -2.02
C ILE A 15 -4.60 20.67 -3.28
N PHE A 16 -4.87 19.36 -3.15
CA PHE A 16 -4.81 18.41 -4.27
C PHE A 16 -6.08 18.36 -5.12
N ARG A 17 -7.12 19.11 -4.76
CA ARG A 17 -8.41 19.11 -5.47
C ARG A 17 -8.29 19.40 -6.98
N PRO A 18 -7.47 20.35 -7.45
CA PRO A 18 -7.32 20.60 -8.88
C PRO A 18 -6.78 19.39 -9.66
N VAL A 19 -5.88 18.60 -9.06
CA VAL A 19 -5.36 17.36 -9.69
C VAL A 19 -6.43 16.28 -9.71
N PHE A 20 -7.18 16.14 -8.61
CA PHE A 20 -8.30 15.21 -8.53
C PHE A 20 -9.35 15.50 -9.61
N ASP A 21 -9.78 16.76 -9.76
CA ASP A 21 -10.77 17.13 -10.77
C ASP A 21 -10.21 16.95 -12.20
N ALA A 22 -8.93 17.28 -12.44
CA ALA A 22 -8.30 17.16 -13.76
C ALA A 22 -8.02 15.71 -14.21
N THR A 23 -8.08 14.76 -13.29
CA THR A 23 -7.82 13.33 -13.56
C THR A 23 -9.05 12.47 -13.37
N ASP A 24 -10.24 13.06 -13.33
CA ASP A 24 -11.52 12.38 -13.06
C ASP A 24 -11.47 11.50 -11.80
N GLY A 25 -10.80 12.03 -10.78
CA GLY A 25 -10.58 11.35 -9.51
C GLY A 25 -9.49 10.29 -9.53
N LEU A 26 -8.77 10.06 -10.62
CA LEU A 26 -7.70 9.07 -10.62
C LEU A 26 -6.59 9.45 -9.61
N ASP A 27 -6.10 10.68 -9.63
CA ASP A 27 -5.04 11.16 -8.74
C ASP A 27 -5.52 12.34 -7.85
N GLY A 28 -4.59 13.07 -7.23
CA GLY A 28 -4.92 14.13 -6.27
C GLY A 28 -5.54 13.60 -4.97
N ARG A 29 -5.22 12.36 -4.61
CA ARG A 29 -5.77 11.65 -3.44
C ARG A 29 -4.92 11.86 -2.19
N VAL A 30 -5.57 11.90 -1.02
CA VAL A 30 -4.88 11.97 0.28
C VAL A 30 -5.38 10.84 1.18
N SER A 31 -4.47 10.01 1.68
CA SER A 31 -4.82 8.86 2.52
C SER A 31 -4.77 9.19 4.02
N ILE A 32 -5.75 8.70 4.78
CA ILE A 32 -5.78 8.73 6.24
C ILE A 32 -6.01 7.33 6.79
N GLU A 33 -5.20 6.90 7.75
CA GLU A 33 -5.22 5.53 8.27
C GLU A 33 -6.15 5.39 9.48
N VAL A 34 -6.85 4.25 9.55
CA VAL A 34 -7.52 3.81 10.80
C VAL A 34 -6.47 3.57 11.88
N SER A 35 -6.89 3.56 13.15
CA SER A 35 -6.00 3.26 14.26
C SER A 35 -5.41 1.85 14.11
N PRO A 36 -4.09 1.68 14.24
CA PRO A 36 -3.47 0.35 14.14
C PRO A 36 -3.89 -0.58 15.27
N ASP A 37 -4.40 -0.06 16.39
CA ASP A 37 -4.99 -0.85 17.48
C ASP A 37 -6.20 -1.68 17.03
N LEU A 38 -6.84 -1.29 15.91
CA LEU A 38 -8.01 -1.97 15.34
C LEU A 38 -7.66 -2.97 14.24
N ALA A 39 -6.36 -3.17 13.94
CA ALA A 39 -5.92 -4.01 12.82
C ALA A 39 -6.42 -5.47 12.87
N HIS A 40 -6.90 -5.94 14.02
CA HIS A 40 -7.48 -7.27 14.22
C HIS A 40 -8.98 -7.27 14.57
N ASP A 41 -9.65 -6.11 14.51
CA ASP A 41 -11.08 -5.95 14.75
C ASP A 41 -11.78 -5.37 13.51
N THR A 42 -12.45 -6.24 12.75
CA THR A 42 -13.18 -5.88 11.54
C THR A 42 -14.26 -4.84 11.81
N GLY A 43 -15.07 -5.04 12.85
CA GLY A 43 -16.21 -4.17 13.13
C GLY A 43 -15.76 -2.77 13.52
N ALA A 44 -14.80 -2.69 14.43
CA ALA A 44 -14.25 -1.42 14.86
C ALA A 44 -13.52 -0.69 13.72
N THR A 45 -12.81 -1.42 12.86
CA THR A 45 -12.18 -0.86 11.65
C THR A 45 -13.20 -0.23 10.71
N VAL A 46 -14.33 -0.90 10.45
CA VAL A 46 -15.40 -0.39 9.57
C VAL A 46 -16.03 0.89 10.16
N GLU A 47 -16.31 0.89 11.46
CA GLU A 47 -16.90 2.05 12.13
C GLU A 47 -15.95 3.25 12.13
N GLU A 48 -14.66 3.04 12.41
CA GLU A 48 -13.66 4.10 12.34
C GLU A 48 -13.45 4.61 10.91
N ALA A 49 -13.41 3.71 9.91
CA ALA A 49 -13.27 4.08 8.51
C ALA A 49 -14.41 5.01 8.06
N LYS A 50 -15.66 4.67 8.37
CA LYS A 50 -16.84 5.51 8.08
C LYS A 50 -16.78 6.86 8.82
N LYS A 51 -16.34 6.85 10.08
CA LYS A 51 -16.18 8.07 10.88
C LYS A 51 -15.09 8.98 10.30
N LEU A 52 -13.94 8.45 9.89
CA LEU A 52 -12.87 9.20 9.24
C LEU A 52 -13.36 9.80 7.92
N TRP A 53 -14.02 9.00 7.08
CA TRP A 53 -14.59 9.47 5.81
C TRP A 53 -15.55 10.65 6.02
N ALA A 54 -16.53 10.48 6.92
CA ALA A 54 -17.51 11.52 7.24
C ALA A 54 -16.88 12.77 7.88
N THR A 55 -15.79 12.62 8.64
CA THR A 55 -15.13 13.74 9.29
C THR A 55 -14.27 14.52 8.30
N VAL A 56 -13.49 13.83 7.46
CA VAL A 56 -12.65 14.49 6.44
C VAL A 56 -13.54 15.22 5.44
N ASP A 57 -14.65 14.60 5.02
CA ASP A 57 -15.66 15.20 4.15
C ASP A 57 -15.06 15.78 2.85
N ARG A 58 -14.23 14.97 2.18
CA ARG A 58 -13.62 15.29 0.89
C ARG A 58 -13.63 14.06 -0.03
N PRO A 59 -14.04 14.22 -1.31
CA PRO A 59 -14.19 13.08 -2.21
C PRO A 59 -12.84 12.45 -2.62
N ASN A 60 -11.75 13.20 -2.49
CA ASN A 60 -10.40 12.75 -2.79
C ASN A 60 -9.66 12.17 -1.56
N ALA A 61 -10.34 11.94 -0.45
CA ALA A 61 -9.80 11.16 0.66
C ALA A 61 -9.74 9.66 0.29
N LEU A 62 -8.75 8.96 0.85
CA LEU A 62 -8.68 7.51 0.87
C LEU A 62 -8.60 7.05 2.33
N ILE A 63 -9.47 6.14 2.74
CA ILE A 63 -9.32 5.51 4.05
C ILE A 63 -8.31 4.38 3.91
N LYS A 64 -7.26 4.44 4.71
CA LYS A 64 -6.18 3.47 4.67
C LYS A 64 -6.43 2.36 5.68
N ILE A 65 -6.50 1.12 5.20
CA ILE A 65 -6.86 -0.06 5.98
C ILE A 65 -5.79 -1.14 5.76
N PRO A 66 -5.19 -1.72 6.82
CA PRO A 66 -4.19 -2.76 6.66
C PRO A 66 -4.81 -4.06 6.14
N ALA A 67 -4.10 -4.75 5.25
CA ALA A 67 -4.49 -6.03 4.66
C ALA A 67 -4.28 -7.21 5.62
N THR A 68 -4.57 -7.04 6.91
CA THR A 68 -4.60 -8.20 7.81
C THR A 68 -5.79 -9.10 7.46
N LYS A 69 -5.80 -10.33 7.98
CA LYS A 69 -6.97 -11.22 7.82
C LYS A 69 -8.29 -10.59 8.29
N ALA A 70 -8.25 -9.78 9.34
CA ALA A 70 -9.43 -9.05 9.84
C ALA A 70 -9.71 -7.76 9.04
N GLY A 71 -8.70 -7.17 8.41
CA GLY A 71 -8.84 -5.99 7.56
C GLY A 71 -9.49 -6.29 6.21
N LEU A 72 -9.29 -7.48 5.64
CA LEU A 72 -9.92 -7.89 4.37
C LEU A 72 -11.46 -7.72 4.35
N PRO A 73 -12.23 -8.29 5.28
CA PRO A 73 -13.68 -8.06 5.30
C PRO A 73 -14.02 -6.59 5.59
N ALA A 74 -13.20 -5.84 6.34
CA ALA A 74 -13.43 -4.42 6.55
C ALA A 74 -13.26 -3.61 5.26
N ILE A 75 -12.25 -3.94 4.43
CA ILE A 75 -12.04 -3.34 3.10
C ILE A 75 -13.28 -3.58 2.23
N THR A 76 -13.80 -4.82 2.18
CA THR A 76 -15.03 -5.14 1.44
C THR A 76 -16.21 -4.28 1.90
N GLU A 77 -16.46 -4.18 3.21
CA GLU A 77 -17.58 -3.39 3.77
C GLU A 77 -17.45 -1.89 3.47
N VAL A 78 -16.24 -1.34 3.56
CA VAL A 78 -15.98 0.08 3.33
C VAL A 78 -16.12 0.43 1.85
N ILE A 79 -15.58 -0.39 0.95
CA ILE A 79 -15.80 -0.26 -0.50
C ILE A 79 -17.28 -0.39 -0.85
N ALA A 80 -17.99 -1.37 -0.25
CA ALA A 80 -19.42 -1.57 -0.46
C ALA A 80 -20.27 -0.37 0.00
N ALA A 81 -19.75 0.45 0.92
CA ALA A 81 -20.38 1.70 1.35
C ALA A 81 -20.07 2.90 0.42
N GLY A 82 -19.37 2.69 -0.69
CA GLY A 82 -18.97 3.74 -1.64
C GLY A 82 -17.74 4.54 -1.22
N ILE A 83 -16.99 4.07 -0.21
CA ILE A 83 -15.82 4.78 0.32
C ILE A 83 -14.56 4.27 -0.36
N SER A 84 -13.73 5.19 -0.83
CA SER A 84 -12.46 4.85 -1.50
C SER A 84 -11.39 4.44 -0.48
N VAL A 85 -10.66 3.35 -0.75
CA VAL A 85 -9.75 2.71 0.21
C VAL A 85 -8.32 2.61 -0.32
N ASN A 86 -7.34 3.00 0.50
CA ASN A 86 -5.94 2.62 0.31
C ASN A 86 -5.65 1.36 1.14
N VAL A 87 -5.48 0.22 0.50
CA VAL A 87 -5.13 -1.01 1.22
C VAL A 87 -3.63 -1.01 1.50
N THR A 88 -3.20 -1.29 2.73
CA THR A 88 -1.78 -1.22 3.14
C THR A 88 -1.25 -2.51 3.76
N LEU A 89 0.07 -2.57 4.02
CA LEU A 89 0.76 -3.73 4.58
C LEU A 89 0.60 -5.01 3.73
N ILE A 90 0.70 -4.87 2.40
CA ILE A 90 0.69 -6.01 1.48
C ILE A 90 2.15 -6.40 1.21
N PHE A 91 2.51 -7.64 1.53
CA PHE A 91 3.87 -8.17 1.38
C PHE A 91 3.96 -9.40 0.47
N SER A 92 2.86 -10.16 0.32
CA SER A 92 2.82 -11.41 -0.45
C SER A 92 1.82 -11.34 -1.60
N LEU A 93 2.06 -12.18 -2.61
CA LEU A 93 1.13 -12.37 -3.73
C LEU A 93 -0.20 -12.99 -3.27
N GLU A 94 -0.15 -13.92 -2.31
CA GLU A 94 -1.36 -14.49 -1.70
C GLU A 94 -2.22 -13.40 -1.05
N ARG A 95 -1.59 -12.52 -0.25
CA ARG A 95 -2.29 -11.42 0.39
C ARG A 95 -2.84 -10.45 -0.64
N TYR A 96 -2.06 -10.15 -1.69
CA TYR A 96 -2.51 -9.26 -2.74
C TYR A 96 -3.72 -9.82 -3.51
N ALA A 97 -3.73 -11.11 -3.82
CA ALA A 97 -4.90 -11.78 -4.42
C ALA A 97 -6.15 -11.63 -3.53
N ALA A 98 -6.00 -11.83 -2.22
CA ALA A 98 -7.10 -11.65 -1.27
C ALA A 98 -7.57 -10.19 -1.16
N VAL A 99 -6.68 -9.22 -1.34
CA VAL A 99 -7.02 -7.79 -1.40
C VAL A 99 -7.81 -7.46 -2.67
N ILE A 100 -7.42 -7.99 -3.83
CA ILE A 100 -8.17 -7.81 -5.08
C ILE A 100 -9.57 -8.44 -4.94
N ASP A 101 -9.66 -9.65 -4.37
CA ASP A 101 -10.94 -10.31 -4.12
C ASP A 101 -11.86 -9.48 -3.20
N ALA A 102 -11.33 -8.94 -2.10
CA ALA A 102 -12.06 -8.04 -1.20
C ALA A 102 -12.57 -6.78 -1.92
N TYR A 103 -11.73 -6.19 -2.78
CA TYR A 103 -12.10 -5.02 -3.58
C TYR A 103 -13.24 -5.32 -4.57
N LEU A 104 -13.11 -6.37 -5.38
CA LEU A 104 -14.13 -6.76 -6.35
C LEU A 104 -15.45 -7.12 -5.65
N THR A 105 -15.38 -7.83 -4.53
CA THR A 105 -16.56 -8.16 -3.71
C THR A 105 -17.23 -6.90 -3.16
N GLY A 106 -16.45 -5.91 -2.71
CA GLY A 106 -16.97 -4.63 -2.26
C GLY A 106 -17.69 -3.87 -3.38
N LEU A 107 -17.11 -3.83 -4.59
CA LEU A 107 -17.72 -3.22 -5.76
C LEU A 107 -19.02 -3.91 -6.18
N GLU A 108 -19.07 -5.25 -6.14
CA GLU A 108 -20.28 -6.03 -6.42
C GLU A 108 -21.42 -5.62 -5.49
N ARG A 109 -21.14 -5.51 -4.19
CA ARG A 109 -22.11 -5.07 -3.19
C ARG A 109 -22.52 -3.61 -3.33
N ALA A 110 -21.59 -2.72 -3.67
CA ALA A 110 -21.90 -1.33 -3.99
C ALA A 110 -22.86 -1.24 -5.19
N ARG A 111 -22.61 -2.03 -6.24
CA ARG A 111 -23.47 -2.11 -7.42
C ARG A 111 -24.87 -2.61 -7.08
N GLU A 112 -24.97 -3.68 -6.29
CA GLU A 112 -26.25 -4.21 -5.81
C GLU A 112 -27.05 -3.21 -4.96
N ALA A 113 -26.35 -2.35 -4.21
CA ALA A 113 -26.93 -1.26 -3.44
C ALA A 113 -27.28 -0.02 -4.29
N GLY A 114 -27.00 -0.02 -5.59
CA GLY A 114 -27.25 1.11 -6.50
C GLY A 114 -26.29 2.28 -6.31
N ILE A 115 -25.12 2.06 -5.73
CA ILE A 115 -24.05 3.06 -5.60
C ILE A 115 -23.33 3.18 -6.94
N ASP A 116 -23.05 4.43 -7.35
CA ASP A 116 -22.23 4.73 -8.51
C ASP A 116 -20.78 4.28 -8.28
N LEU A 117 -20.33 3.30 -9.07
CA LEU A 117 -19.01 2.71 -8.96
C LEU A 117 -17.89 3.64 -9.44
N SER A 118 -18.22 4.63 -10.28
CA SER A 118 -17.21 5.52 -10.88
C SER A 118 -16.55 6.42 -9.85
N GLY A 119 -17.23 6.71 -8.74
CA GLY A 119 -16.69 7.46 -7.61
C GLY A 119 -15.81 6.64 -6.67
N ILE A 120 -15.79 5.30 -6.80
CA ILE A 120 -15.05 4.40 -5.91
C ILE A 120 -13.68 4.10 -6.49
N HIS A 121 -12.63 4.54 -5.81
CA HIS A 121 -11.25 4.25 -6.18
C HIS A 121 -10.54 3.48 -5.08
N SER A 122 -9.54 2.69 -5.49
CA SER A 122 -8.67 2.01 -4.55
C SER A 122 -7.25 1.89 -5.08
N VAL A 123 -6.31 1.82 -4.15
CA VAL A 123 -4.91 1.47 -4.41
C VAL A 123 -4.49 0.38 -3.45
N ALA A 124 -3.60 -0.51 -3.90
CA ALA A 124 -3.05 -1.60 -3.11
C ALA A 124 -1.57 -1.35 -2.82
N SER A 125 -1.27 -0.83 -1.63
CA SER A 125 0.08 -0.48 -1.17
C SER A 125 0.91 -1.73 -0.87
N PHE A 126 1.65 -2.17 -1.88
CA PHE A 126 2.55 -3.32 -1.88
C PHE A 126 3.98 -2.89 -1.49
N PHE A 127 4.51 -3.46 -0.42
CA PHE A 127 5.76 -3.01 0.20
C PHE A 127 7.00 -3.65 -0.45
N VAL A 128 7.97 -2.82 -0.84
CA VAL A 128 9.14 -3.25 -1.61
C VAL A 128 10.38 -3.44 -0.71
N SER A 129 10.97 -2.36 -0.18
CA SER A 129 12.29 -2.43 0.46
C SER A 129 12.37 -3.33 1.70
N ARG A 130 11.23 -3.57 2.37
CA ARG A 130 11.19 -4.41 3.57
C ARG A 130 11.42 -5.88 3.23
N VAL A 131 11.01 -6.31 2.04
CA VAL A 131 11.23 -7.66 1.53
C VAL A 131 12.73 -7.89 1.32
N ASP A 132 13.42 -6.98 0.61
CA ASP A 132 14.88 -7.09 0.44
C ASP A 132 15.61 -7.10 1.79
N THR A 133 15.22 -6.24 2.73
CA THR A 133 15.89 -6.18 4.04
C THR A 133 15.84 -7.52 4.79
N GLU A 134 14.69 -8.18 4.84
CA GLU A 134 14.55 -9.45 5.54
C GLU A 134 15.14 -10.63 4.75
N VAL A 135 14.94 -10.67 3.42
CA VAL A 135 15.53 -11.71 2.57
C VAL A 135 17.05 -11.64 2.60
N ASP A 136 17.64 -10.45 2.49
CA ASP A 136 19.10 -10.26 2.50
C ASP A 136 19.73 -10.70 3.82
N LYS A 137 19.03 -10.50 4.93
CA LYS A 137 19.44 -11.00 6.26
C LYS A 137 19.46 -12.53 6.28
N ARG A 138 18.43 -13.19 5.73
CA ARG A 138 18.38 -14.67 5.63
C ARG A 138 19.44 -15.22 4.69
N LEU A 139 19.63 -14.60 3.51
CA LEU A 139 20.68 -14.96 2.56
C LEU A 139 22.09 -14.82 3.17
N THR A 140 22.32 -13.74 3.93
CA THR A 140 23.58 -13.53 4.67
C THR A 140 23.80 -14.62 5.73
N ALA A 141 22.74 -15.05 6.42
CA ALA A 141 22.82 -16.14 7.40
C ALA A 141 23.11 -17.52 6.76
N ILE A 142 22.59 -17.76 5.55
CA ILE A 142 22.90 -18.96 4.75
C ILE A 142 24.38 -18.94 4.31
N GLY A 143 24.87 -17.79 3.84
CA GLY A 143 26.30 -17.52 3.65
C GLY A 143 26.99 -18.28 2.51
N THR A 144 26.24 -19.00 1.66
CA THR A 144 26.78 -19.60 0.43
C THR A 144 26.93 -18.55 -0.67
N GLU A 145 27.86 -18.75 -1.60
CA GLU A 145 28.03 -17.85 -2.75
C GLU A 145 26.72 -17.68 -3.54
N ALA A 146 26.04 -18.79 -3.84
CA ALA A 146 24.74 -18.78 -4.52
C ALA A 146 23.65 -18.01 -3.77
N ALA A 147 23.66 -18.00 -2.42
CA ALA A 147 22.72 -17.20 -1.63
C ALA A 147 23.09 -15.72 -1.64
N LEU A 148 24.38 -15.39 -1.49
CA LEU A 148 24.84 -14.00 -1.48
C LEU A 148 24.64 -13.29 -2.82
N GLU A 149 24.67 -14.02 -3.94
CA GLU A 149 24.34 -13.50 -5.28
C GLU A 149 22.87 -13.08 -5.45
N LEU A 150 21.97 -13.53 -4.56
CA LEU A 150 20.54 -13.23 -4.64
C LEU A 150 20.12 -11.99 -3.85
N LYS A 151 21.08 -11.33 -3.17
CA LYS A 151 20.78 -10.16 -2.36
C LYS A 151 20.21 -9.01 -3.19
N SER A 152 19.26 -8.30 -2.59
CA SER A 152 18.61 -7.11 -3.14
C SER A 152 17.82 -7.35 -4.45
N LEU A 153 17.49 -8.61 -4.75
CA LEU A 153 16.67 -8.99 -5.90
C LEU A 153 15.20 -9.23 -5.54
N ALA A 154 14.91 -9.53 -4.27
CA ALA A 154 13.61 -10.07 -3.85
C ALA A 154 12.49 -9.02 -3.89
N GLY A 155 12.75 -7.79 -3.46
CA GLY A 155 11.73 -6.74 -3.40
C GLY A 155 11.21 -6.35 -4.78
N VAL A 156 12.12 -6.09 -5.73
CA VAL A 156 11.75 -5.78 -7.12
C VAL A 156 11.09 -6.98 -7.80
N ALA A 157 11.62 -8.20 -7.62
CA ALA A 157 11.00 -9.41 -8.17
C ALA A 157 9.57 -9.61 -7.65
N ASN A 158 9.36 -9.46 -6.33
CA ASN A 158 8.05 -9.61 -5.70
C ASN A 158 7.03 -8.59 -6.23
N ALA A 159 7.43 -7.32 -6.37
CA ALA A 159 6.57 -6.28 -6.93
C ALA A 159 6.24 -6.52 -8.41
N ARG A 160 7.19 -7.04 -9.20
CA ARG A 160 6.94 -7.43 -10.60
C ARG A 160 5.91 -8.56 -10.70
N LEU A 161 6.01 -9.57 -9.85
CA LEU A 161 5.01 -10.65 -9.79
C LEU A 161 3.65 -10.18 -9.27
N ALA A 162 3.62 -9.18 -8.38
CA ALA A 162 2.37 -8.54 -7.97
C ALA A 162 1.70 -7.83 -9.15
N TYR A 163 2.47 -7.13 -9.99
CA TYR A 163 1.94 -6.51 -11.20
C TYR A 163 1.42 -7.55 -12.22
N GLU A 164 2.13 -8.67 -12.39
CA GLU A 164 1.64 -9.79 -13.23
C GLU A 164 0.29 -10.34 -12.73
N LEU A 165 0.13 -10.50 -11.41
CA LEU A 165 -1.12 -10.92 -10.79
C LEU A 165 -2.24 -9.88 -11.04
N PHE A 166 -1.93 -8.60 -10.91
CA PHE A 166 -2.84 -7.50 -11.21
C PHE A 166 -3.34 -7.56 -12.66
N GLU A 167 -2.43 -7.66 -13.64
CA GLU A 167 -2.80 -7.73 -15.06
C GLU A 167 -3.69 -8.93 -15.35
N LYS A 168 -3.32 -10.11 -14.82
CA LYS A 168 -4.11 -11.34 -15.01
C LYS A 168 -5.51 -11.19 -14.43
N THR A 169 -5.61 -10.77 -13.17
CA THR A 169 -6.89 -10.74 -12.44
C THR A 169 -7.83 -9.71 -13.03
N PHE A 170 -7.34 -8.50 -13.34
CA PHE A 170 -8.17 -7.46 -13.91
C PHE A 170 -8.53 -7.72 -15.39
N ALA A 171 -7.89 -8.65 -16.08
CA ALA A 171 -8.31 -9.13 -17.40
C ALA A 171 -9.43 -10.19 -17.36
N GLU A 172 -9.75 -10.74 -16.19
CA GLU A 172 -10.79 -11.76 -16.03
C GLU A 172 -12.21 -11.17 -16.11
N GLY A 173 -13.18 -12.01 -16.48
CA GLY A 173 -14.57 -11.60 -16.69
C GLY A 173 -15.20 -10.90 -15.48
N ARG A 174 -14.94 -11.37 -14.25
CA ARG A 174 -15.47 -10.76 -13.02
C ARG A 174 -15.08 -9.29 -12.89
N ALA A 175 -13.80 -8.98 -13.14
CA ALA A 175 -13.30 -7.61 -13.07
C ALA A 175 -13.79 -6.77 -14.26
N GLN A 176 -13.74 -7.32 -15.48
CA GLN A 176 -14.19 -6.63 -16.69
C GLN A 176 -15.69 -6.28 -16.66
N ASP A 177 -16.53 -7.12 -16.05
CA ASP A 177 -17.95 -6.86 -15.85
C ASP A 177 -18.21 -5.65 -14.94
N LEU A 178 -17.39 -5.48 -13.89
CA LEU A 178 -17.49 -4.32 -12.99
C LEU A 178 -16.95 -3.05 -13.65
N VAL A 179 -15.81 -3.14 -14.36
CA VAL A 179 -15.24 -2.01 -15.11
C VAL A 179 -16.21 -1.54 -16.20
N SER A 180 -16.84 -2.47 -16.91
CA SER A 180 -17.87 -2.15 -17.91
C SER A 180 -19.11 -1.49 -17.29
N ALA A 181 -19.35 -1.74 -15.99
CA ALA A 181 -20.40 -1.07 -15.21
C ALA A 181 -19.94 0.26 -14.58
N GLY A 182 -18.75 0.75 -14.93
CA GLY A 182 -18.22 2.04 -14.49
C GLY A 182 -17.27 1.98 -13.29
N ALA A 183 -16.89 0.80 -12.80
CA ALA A 183 -15.90 0.69 -11.73
C ALA A 183 -14.47 1.04 -12.20
N ASN A 184 -13.66 1.53 -11.28
CA ASN A 184 -12.23 1.72 -11.49
C ASN A 184 -11.45 0.41 -11.24
N VAL A 185 -10.24 0.29 -11.78
CA VAL A 185 -9.30 -0.77 -11.39
C VAL A 185 -8.58 -0.37 -10.09
N GLN A 186 -8.32 -1.33 -9.19
CA GLN A 186 -7.48 -1.08 -8.02
C GLN A 186 -6.01 -1.10 -8.44
N ARG A 187 -5.40 0.08 -8.52
CA ARG A 187 -4.01 0.22 -8.98
C ARG A 187 -3.02 -0.35 -7.95
N PRO A 188 -2.00 -1.11 -8.39
CA PRO A 188 -0.85 -1.41 -7.54
C PRO A 188 -0.16 -0.11 -7.14
N LEU A 189 0.20 -0.01 -5.85
CA LEU A 189 0.94 1.11 -5.30
C LEU A 189 2.22 0.60 -4.63
N TRP A 190 3.38 1.01 -5.13
CA TRP A 190 4.68 0.64 -4.57
C TRP A 190 4.96 1.47 -3.33
N ALA A 191 4.99 0.82 -2.18
CA ALA A 191 5.23 1.43 -0.87
C ALA A 191 6.58 0.99 -0.29
N SER A 192 7.09 1.79 0.66
CA SER A 192 8.42 1.59 1.23
C SER A 192 9.49 1.49 0.14
N THR A 193 9.52 2.47 -0.77
CA THR A 193 10.41 2.53 -1.93
C THR A 193 11.70 3.32 -1.67
N GLY A 194 11.99 3.66 -0.41
CA GLY A 194 13.28 4.20 -0.02
C GLY A 194 14.31 3.09 0.19
N VAL A 195 15.39 3.12 -0.59
CA VAL A 195 16.50 2.16 -0.55
C VAL A 195 17.19 2.16 0.81
N LYS A 196 17.54 0.97 1.31
CA LYS A 196 18.12 0.76 2.65
C LYS A 196 19.61 0.43 2.62
N ASP A 197 20.08 -0.17 1.52
CA ASP A 197 21.49 -0.47 1.31
C ASP A 197 22.15 0.70 0.54
N PRO A 198 23.13 1.41 1.13
CA PRO A 198 23.83 2.50 0.45
C PRO A 198 24.69 2.07 -0.74
N ALA A 199 24.91 0.76 -0.96
CA ALA A 199 25.59 0.25 -2.14
C ALA A 199 24.68 0.21 -3.39
N LEU A 200 23.36 0.33 -3.22
CA LEU A 200 22.40 0.35 -4.31
C LEU A 200 22.09 1.78 -4.76
N PRO A 201 21.70 2.00 -6.03
CA PRO A 201 21.15 3.29 -6.46
C PRO A 201 19.96 3.66 -5.58
N ASP A 202 19.93 4.87 -5.01
CA ASP A 202 18.85 5.36 -4.13
C ASP A 202 17.50 5.56 -4.86
N THR A 203 17.51 5.45 -6.20
CA THR A 203 16.36 5.47 -7.11
C THR A 203 15.90 4.08 -7.56
N LEU A 204 16.50 2.99 -7.07
CA LEU A 204 16.26 1.61 -7.52
C LEU A 204 14.77 1.23 -7.55
N TYR A 205 14.07 1.37 -6.41
CA TYR A 205 12.67 0.97 -6.30
C TYR A 205 11.67 1.93 -6.98
N VAL A 206 12.18 2.96 -7.65
CA VAL A 206 11.38 3.82 -8.53
C VAL A 206 11.64 3.45 -9.99
N THR A 207 12.91 3.48 -10.39
CA THR A 207 13.35 3.24 -11.77
C THR A 207 13.08 1.82 -12.25
N GLU A 208 13.15 0.82 -11.36
CA GLU A 208 12.89 -0.59 -11.70
C GLU A 208 11.42 -1.00 -11.65
N LEU A 209 10.53 -0.12 -11.15
CA LEU A 209 9.11 -0.41 -10.91
C LEU A 209 8.17 0.55 -11.66
N VAL A 210 8.57 0.97 -12.86
CA VAL A 210 7.75 1.79 -13.75
C VAL A 210 6.85 0.88 -14.58
N ALA A 211 5.53 1.01 -14.42
CA ALA A 211 4.54 0.28 -15.22
C ALA A 211 3.23 1.07 -15.37
N PRO A 212 2.46 0.86 -16.45
CA PRO A 212 1.15 1.51 -16.63
C PRO A 212 0.19 1.26 -15.46
N GLY A 213 -0.58 2.27 -15.08
CA GLY A 213 -1.61 2.11 -14.05
C GLY A 213 -1.10 1.81 -12.65
N THR A 214 0.15 2.18 -12.33
CA THR A 214 0.73 2.04 -10.99
C THR A 214 0.91 3.39 -10.30
N VAL A 215 1.10 3.35 -8.99
CA VAL A 215 1.49 4.49 -8.15
C VAL A 215 2.76 4.15 -7.41
N ASN A 216 3.63 5.11 -7.13
CA ASN A 216 4.76 4.92 -6.21
C ASN A 216 4.67 5.98 -5.10
N THR A 217 4.55 5.56 -3.84
CA THR A 217 4.53 6.47 -2.69
C THR A 217 5.94 6.66 -2.15
N MET A 218 6.64 7.65 -2.68
CA MET A 218 8.04 7.91 -2.34
C MET A 218 8.17 8.68 -1.02
N PRO A 219 9.11 8.30 -0.14
CA PRO A 219 9.64 9.24 0.84
C PRO A 219 10.23 10.46 0.14
N GLU A 220 10.20 11.64 0.77
CA GLU A 220 10.71 12.90 0.20
C GLU A 220 12.13 12.78 -0.37
N LYS A 221 13.05 12.14 0.37
CA LYS A 221 14.43 11.91 -0.10
C LYS A 221 14.51 11.09 -1.39
N THR A 222 13.64 10.09 -1.55
CA THR A 222 13.59 9.26 -2.77
C THR A 222 12.98 10.04 -3.93
N LEU A 223 11.97 10.88 -3.65
CA LEU A 223 11.41 11.80 -4.65
C LEU A 223 12.47 12.77 -5.16
N GLU A 224 13.23 13.41 -4.26
CA GLU A 224 14.31 14.34 -4.60
C GLU A 224 15.43 13.66 -5.39
N ALA A 225 15.89 12.48 -4.96
CA ALA A 225 16.90 11.71 -5.69
C ALA A 225 16.43 11.31 -7.10
N THR A 226 15.18 10.87 -7.23
CA THR A 226 14.60 10.53 -8.52
C THR A 226 14.51 11.76 -9.43
N PHE A 227 14.13 12.92 -8.88
CA PHE A 227 14.09 14.17 -9.63
C PHE A 227 15.48 14.63 -10.09
N ASP A 228 16.50 14.48 -9.25
CA ASP A 228 17.86 14.90 -9.55
C ASP A 228 18.54 14.00 -10.60
N HIS A 229 18.45 12.67 -10.45
CA HIS A 229 19.24 11.74 -11.26
C HIS A 229 18.56 10.39 -11.56
N GLY A 230 17.24 10.27 -11.41
CA GLY A 230 16.50 9.09 -11.82
C GLY A 230 16.51 8.89 -13.35
N VAL A 231 16.77 7.66 -13.79
CA VAL A 231 16.73 7.29 -15.23
C VAL A 231 15.46 6.48 -15.51
N ILE A 232 14.49 7.09 -16.18
CA ILE A 232 13.21 6.45 -16.55
C ILE A 232 13.27 6.04 -18.03
N SER A 233 13.41 4.73 -18.29
CA SER A 233 13.53 4.17 -19.64
C SER A 233 12.22 3.62 -20.23
N GLY A 234 11.09 3.83 -19.56
CA GLY A 234 9.78 3.28 -19.93
C GLY A 234 9.35 2.18 -18.96
N ASP A 235 8.53 1.23 -19.46
CA ASP A 235 8.06 0.09 -18.67
C ASP A 235 9.23 -0.86 -18.33
N THR A 236 9.47 -1.09 -17.04
CA THR A 236 10.53 -1.94 -16.49
C THR A 236 9.98 -3.18 -15.77
N VAL A 237 8.67 -3.43 -15.89
CA VAL A 237 7.96 -4.46 -15.13
C VAL A 237 7.43 -5.55 -16.05
N THR A 238 6.64 -5.20 -17.07
CA THR A 238 5.87 -6.17 -17.87
C THR A 238 6.77 -7.18 -18.61
N GLY A 239 7.95 -6.73 -19.07
CA GLY A 239 8.93 -7.60 -19.74
C GLY A 239 9.79 -8.46 -18.81
N ALA A 240 9.66 -8.31 -17.48
CA ALA A 240 10.60 -8.85 -16.50
C ALA A 240 10.04 -10.02 -15.66
N TYR A 241 8.82 -10.51 -15.94
CA TYR A 241 8.18 -11.57 -15.14
C TYR A 241 8.99 -12.86 -15.10
N ALA A 242 9.52 -13.33 -16.23
CA ALA A 242 10.30 -14.56 -16.26
C ALA A 242 11.54 -14.49 -15.35
N GLY A 243 12.21 -13.33 -15.32
CA GLY A 243 13.34 -13.11 -14.41
C GLY A 243 12.90 -13.01 -12.95
N ALA A 244 11.72 -12.44 -12.67
CA ALA A 244 11.18 -12.38 -11.32
C ALA A 244 10.81 -13.77 -10.78
N HIS A 245 10.22 -14.65 -11.61
CA HIS A 245 9.98 -16.07 -11.27
C HIS A 245 11.30 -16.81 -11.00
N ASP A 246 12.33 -16.64 -11.85
CA ASP A 246 13.66 -17.24 -11.62
C ASP A 246 14.28 -16.82 -10.28
N VAL A 247 14.16 -15.54 -9.90
CA VAL A 247 14.61 -15.08 -8.58
C VAL A 247 13.92 -15.84 -7.46
N PHE A 248 12.59 -16.01 -7.53
CA PHE A 248 11.84 -16.75 -6.51
C PHE A 248 12.22 -18.23 -6.46
N ASP A 249 12.37 -18.88 -7.61
CA ASP A 249 12.82 -20.28 -7.70
C ASP A 249 14.22 -20.46 -7.09
N ARG A 250 15.14 -19.53 -7.37
CA ARG A 250 16.50 -19.55 -6.82
C ARG A 250 16.53 -19.25 -5.32
N LEU A 251 15.70 -18.32 -4.82
CA LEU A 251 15.54 -18.06 -3.39
C LEU A 251 15.08 -19.32 -2.65
N ALA A 252 14.07 -20.02 -3.18
CA ALA A 252 13.62 -21.29 -2.64
C ALA A 252 14.72 -22.37 -2.69
N ALA A 253 15.47 -22.46 -3.79
CA ALA A 253 16.55 -23.43 -3.96
C ALA A 253 17.70 -23.26 -2.96
N VAL A 254 17.98 -22.03 -2.51
CA VAL A 254 18.97 -21.77 -1.46
C VAL A 254 18.39 -21.85 -0.04
N GLY A 255 17.09 -22.14 0.09
CA GLY A 255 16.41 -22.38 1.37
C GLY A 255 15.71 -21.16 1.98
N VAL A 256 15.43 -20.11 1.20
CA VAL A 256 14.58 -19.00 1.66
C VAL A 256 13.11 -19.34 1.43
N ASP A 257 12.34 -19.42 2.51
CA ASP A 257 10.89 -19.54 2.48
C ASP A 257 10.26 -18.14 2.43
N LEU A 258 9.68 -17.76 1.27
CA LEU A 258 9.06 -16.45 1.06
C LEU A 258 7.72 -16.29 1.80
N ASP A 259 7.01 -17.40 2.06
CA ASP A 259 5.75 -17.34 2.81
C ASP A 259 6.05 -17.00 4.27
N ASP A 260 7.08 -17.63 4.86
CA ASP A 260 7.56 -17.28 6.19
C ASP A 260 8.13 -15.84 6.27
N VAL A 261 8.89 -15.39 5.25
CA VAL A 261 9.35 -13.99 5.17
C VAL A 261 8.18 -13.02 5.22
N THR A 262 7.18 -13.24 4.36
CA THR A 262 6.09 -12.28 4.18
C THR A 262 5.10 -12.30 5.34
N GLN A 263 4.90 -13.45 5.99
CA GLN A 263 4.14 -13.54 7.24
C GLN A 263 4.84 -12.77 8.36
N LEU A 264 6.15 -12.94 8.53
CA LEU A 264 6.92 -12.16 9.51
C LEU A 264 6.81 -10.65 9.25
N LEU A 265 6.89 -10.21 8.00
CA LEU A 265 6.76 -8.81 7.63
C LEU A 265 5.36 -8.24 7.88
N GLU A 266 4.30 -9.04 7.71
CA GLU A 266 2.92 -8.67 8.07
C GLU A 266 2.83 -8.43 9.59
N ASP A 267 3.29 -9.39 10.39
CA ASP A 267 3.22 -9.33 11.86
C ASP A 267 4.04 -8.15 12.42
N GLU A 268 5.31 -8.01 12.01
CA GLU A 268 6.16 -6.88 12.40
C GLU A 268 5.62 -5.54 11.85
N GLY A 269 4.96 -5.57 10.70
CA GLY A 269 4.38 -4.39 10.08
C GLY A 269 3.29 -3.77 10.94
N VAL A 270 2.40 -4.61 11.47
CA VAL A 270 1.34 -4.19 12.41
C VAL A 270 1.95 -3.70 13.72
N GLU A 271 2.89 -4.45 14.30
CA GLU A 271 3.54 -4.06 15.57
C GLU A 271 4.25 -2.71 15.47
N LYS A 272 5.03 -2.49 14.41
CA LYS A 272 5.74 -1.21 14.18
C LYS A 272 4.77 -0.03 14.04
N PHE A 273 3.58 -0.25 13.49
CA PHE A 273 2.55 0.79 13.38
C PHE A 273 1.91 1.09 14.74
N ILE A 274 1.62 0.07 15.56
CA ILE A 274 1.13 0.24 16.93
C ILE A 274 2.15 1.02 17.78
N VAL A 275 3.44 0.67 17.72
CA VAL A 275 4.49 1.39 18.45
C VAL A 275 4.55 2.86 18.03
N SER A 276 4.60 3.13 16.71
CA SER A 276 4.63 4.50 16.18
C SER A 276 3.40 5.32 16.59
N TRP A 277 2.25 4.67 16.69
CA TRP A 277 0.99 5.28 17.13
C TRP A 277 1.02 5.65 18.62
N HIS A 278 1.49 4.74 19.48
CA HIS A 278 1.66 5.03 20.91
C HIS A 278 2.68 6.14 21.16
N ASP A 279 3.76 6.20 20.38
CA ASP A 279 4.75 7.30 20.47
C ASP A 279 4.13 8.65 20.09
N LEU A 280 3.29 8.69 19.05
CA LEU A 280 2.51 9.89 18.70
C LEU A 280 1.56 10.28 19.84
N GLN A 281 0.83 9.32 20.41
CA GLN A 281 -0.08 9.56 21.53
C GLN A 281 0.65 10.14 22.74
N ALA A 282 1.80 9.57 23.10
CA ALA A 282 2.64 10.07 24.18
C ALA A 282 3.14 11.50 23.91
N THR A 283 3.57 11.78 22.68
CA THR A 283 4.05 13.11 22.27
C THR A 283 2.95 14.17 22.36
N VAL A 284 1.76 13.87 21.83
CA VAL A 284 0.62 14.81 21.89
C VAL A 284 0.12 15.00 23.32
N THR A 285 0.07 13.93 24.12
CA THR A 285 -0.31 14.00 25.54
C THR A 285 0.65 14.92 26.31
N LYS A 286 1.95 14.77 26.08
CA LYS A 286 2.98 15.64 26.68
C LYS A 286 2.82 17.10 26.28
N ALA A 287 2.56 17.37 24.99
CA ALA A 287 2.34 18.73 24.50
C ALA A 287 1.10 19.39 25.12
N LEU A 288 -0.01 18.65 25.24
CA LEU A 288 -1.24 19.12 25.88
C LEU A 288 -1.04 19.41 27.36
N ALA A 289 -0.36 18.53 28.10
CA ALA A 289 -0.06 18.73 29.52
C ALA A 289 0.80 19.99 29.75
N GLY A 290 1.85 20.19 28.94
CA GLY A 290 2.70 21.39 29.04
C GLY A 290 1.98 22.69 28.68
N SER A 291 1.00 22.66 27.77
CA SER A 291 0.19 23.83 27.43
C SER A 291 -0.75 24.26 28.55
N ALA A 292 -1.24 23.30 29.37
CA ALA A 292 -2.08 23.58 30.52
C ALA A 292 -1.29 24.23 31.67
N GLU A 293 -0.02 23.87 31.86
CA GLU A 293 0.85 24.47 32.87
C GLU A 293 1.32 25.89 32.52
N THR A 294 1.35 26.25 31.23
CA THR A 294 1.76 27.59 30.77
C THR A 294 0.59 28.60 30.75
N SER A 295 -0.63 28.13 30.98
CA SER A 295 -1.87 28.92 30.92
C SER A 295 -2.43 29.30 32.31
N LEU A 296 -1.67 29.05 33.38
CA LEU A 296 -1.95 29.42 34.78
C LEU A 296 -0.93 30.43 35.28
#